data_AF-K1RJE0-F1
#
_entry.id   AF-K1RJE0-F1
#
_cell.length_a   1.000
_cell.length_b   1.000
_cell.length_c   1.000
_cell.angle_alpha   90.00
_cell.angle_beta   90.00
_cell.angle_gamma   90.00
#
_symmetry.space_group_name_H-M   'P 1'
#
loop_
_entity.id
_entity.type
_entity.pdbx_description
1 polymer ?
#
loop_
_entity_poly.entity_id
_entity_poly.type
_entity_poly.pdbx_seq_one_letter_code
_entity_poly.pdbx_strand_id
1 'polypeptide(L)'
;MLGFMNEEAYRKTMETGKVTFFSRTKNRLWTKGEESGNFLNVVSIKEDCDKDTLLIKVNPAGPVCHTGTDTCWGEENKEDIMFLKELQDFIDKRHEEMPAGSYTTSLFESGINKMAQKVGEEAVETVIEACNGTDERLIYEGADLIYHMIVLLTSKGYRIEDLARELKERHS
;
A
#
# COMPACT_ATOMS: atom_id res chain seq x y z
N MET A 1 -6.04 -14.52 6.57
CA MET A 1 -6.47 -15.90 6.92
C MET A 1 -5.53 -16.46 7.99
N LEU A 2 -5.95 -17.48 8.73
CA LEU A 2 -5.07 -18.27 9.61
C LEU A 2 -4.98 -19.69 9.07
N GLY A 3 -3.79 -20.28 9.09
CA GLY A 3 -3.57 -21.66 8.67
C GLY A 3 -2.39 -22.28 9.40
N PHE A 4 -2.26 -23.60 9.28
CA PHE A 4 -1.26 -24.38 10.01
C PHE A 4 -0.25 -24.97 9.02
N MET A 5 1.02 -24.90 9.39
CA MET A 5 2.12 -25.54 8.66
C MET A 5 2.74 -26.63 9.53
N ASN A 6 3.15 -27.72 8.91
CA ASN A 6 4.23 -28.56 9.43
C ASN A 6 5.55 -28.11 8.79
N GLU A 7 6.66 -28.73 9.18
CA GLU A 7 7.99 -28.38 8.65
C GLU A 7 8.07 -28.52 7.12
N GLU A 8 7.44 -29.54 6.55
CA GLU A 8 7.41 -29.77 5.11
C GLU A 8 6.67 -28.65 4.35
N ALA A 9 5.52 -28.21 4.87
CA ALA A 9 4.75 -27.11 4.32
C ALA A 9 5.52 -25.77 4.38
N TYR A 10 6.26 -25.55 5.47
CA TYR A 10 7.14 -24.39 5.61
C TYR A 10 8.27 -24.42 4.57
N ARG A 11 8.98 -25.55 4.42
CA ARG A 11 10.04 -25.71 3.42
C ARG A 11 9.52 -25.48 2.00
N LYS A 12 8.37 -26.04 1.66
CA LYS A 12 7.73 -25.84 0.34
C LYS A 12 7.31 -24.38 0.12
N THR A 13 6.87 -23.69 1.16
CA THR A 13 6.56 -22.25 1.09
C THR A 13 7.81 -21.44 0.75
N MET A 14 8.93 -21.73 1.42
CA MET A 14 10.22 -21.08 1.17
C MET A 14 10.75 -21.37 -0.25
N GLU A 15 10.62 -22.61 -0.72
CA GLU A 15 11.09 -23.03 -2.04
C GLU A 15 10.28 -22.39 -3.18
N THR A 16 8.96 -22.38 -3.06
CA THR A 16 8.06 -22.00 -4.16
C THR A 16 7.68 -20.52 -4.16
N GLY A 17 7.93 -19.80 -3.06
CA GLY A 17 7.43 -18.44 -2.85
C GLY A 17 5.90 -18.36 -2.77
N LYS A 18 5.20 -19.49 -2.57
CA LYS A 18 3.74 -19.57 -2.47
C LYS A 18 3.36 -20.19 -1.14
N VAL A 19 2.37 -19.64 -0.44
CA VAL A 19 1.95 -20.18 0.86
C VAL A 19 1.39 -21.60 0.72
N THR A 20 2.09 -22.55 1.34
CA THR A 20 1.67 -23.95 1.47
C THR A 20 1.31 -24.25 2.92
N PHE A 21 0.12 -24.78 3.14
CA PHE A 21 -0.35 -25.26 4.44
C PHE A 21 -0.29 -26.78 4.53
N PHE A 22 -0.40 -27.29 5.75
CA PHE A 22 -0.65 -28.70 6.02
C PHE A 22 -2.09 -28.90 6.52
N SER A 23 -2.90 -29.62 5.74
CA SER A 23 -4.26 -29.97 6.17
C SER A 23 -4.19 -31.12 7.16
N ARG A 24 -4.42 -30.84 8.45
CA ARG A 24 -4.46 -31.86 9.51
C ARG A 24 -5.56 -32.91 9.27
N THR A 25 -6.70 -32.48 8.70
CA THR A 25 -7.83 -33.37 8.39
C THR A 25 -7.56 -34.27 7.19
N LYS A 26 -6.95 -33.74 6.12
CA LYS A 26 -6.66 -34.51 4.89
C LYS A 26 -5.28 -35.15 4.89
N ASN A 27 -4.48 -34.93 5.93
CA ASN A 27 -3.12 -35.41 6.11
C ASN A 27 -2.22 -35.19 4.87
N ARG A 28 -2.27 -33.97 4.30
CA ARG A 28 -1.52 -33.61 3.08
C ARG A 28 -1.11 -32.14 3.05
N LEU A 29 -0.11 -31.84 2.23
CA LEU A 29 0.19 -30.47 1.81
C LEU A 29 -0.93 -29.91 0.94
N TRP A 30 -1.17 -28.62 1.07
CA TRP A 30 -2.13 -27.85 0.28
C TRP A 30 -1.57 -26.46 0.02
N THR A 31 -1.27 -26.15 -1.24
CA THR A 31 -0.83 -24.80 -1.62
C THR A 31 -2.04 -23.93 -1.88
N LYS A 32 -2.15 -22.80 -1.15
CA LYS A 32 -3.31 -21.91 -1.33
C LYS A 32 -3.33 -21.41 -2.77
N GLY A 33 -4.46 -21.62 -3.44
CA GLY A 33 -4.63 -21.27 -4.85
C GLY A 33 -4.38 -22.42 -5.84
N GLU A 34 -3.99 -23.61 -5.39
CA GLU A 34 -3.71 -24.75 -6.30
C GLU A 34 -4.92 -25.18 -7.15
N GLU A 35 -6.14 -25.00 -6.64
CA GLU A 35 -7.39 -25.27 -7.37
C GLU A 35 -8.02 -24.00 -7.96
N SER A 36 -7.88 -22.85 -7.29
CA SER A 36 -8.62 -21.62 -7.63
C SER A 36 -7.82 -20.57 -8.40
N GLY A 37 -6.50 -20.73 -8.53
CA GLY A 37 -5.60 -19.71 -9.09
C GLY A 37 -5.27 -18.53 -8.14
N ASN A 38 -6.03 -18.36 -7.05
CA ASN A 38 -5.83 -17.27 -6.07
C ASN A 38 -4.69 -17.63 -5.10
N PHE A 39 -3.46 -17.57 -5.60
CA PHE A 39 -2.24 -17.80 -4.84
C PHE A 39 -1.95 -16.68 -3.83
N LEU A 40 -1.21 -17.02 -2.79
CA LEU A 40 -0.61 -16.05 -1.87
C LEU A 40 0.90 -16.06 -2.09
N ASN A 41 1.43 -15.01 -2.74
CA ASN A 41 2.85 -14.90 -3.06
C ASN A 41 3.59 -14.31 -1.86
N VAL A 42 4.60 -15.01 -1.34
CA VAL A 42 5.31 -14.65 -0.12
C VAL A 42 6.16 -13.39 -0.32
N VAL A 43 6.02 -12.43 0.58
CA VAL A 43 6.85 -11.22 0.67
C VAL A 43 7.86 -11.35 1.80
N SER A 44 7.40 -11.76 2.98
CA SER A 44 8.28 -11.96 4.15
C SER A 44 7.67 -12.95 5.13
N ILE A 45 8.53 -13.67 5.87
CA ILE A 45 8.13 -14.53 6.98
C ILE A 45 8.85 -14.07 8.24
N LYS A 46 8.12 -13.99 9.36
CA LYS A 46 8.67 -13.59 10.67
C LYS A 46 8.13 -14.49 11.77
N GLU A 47 8.99 -14.91 12.68
CA GLU A 47 8.61 -15.56 13.94
C GLU A 47 8.24 -14.51 15.00
N ASP A 48 7.32 -14.86 15.90
CA ASP A 48 7.05 -14.08 17.10
C ASP A 48 8.12 -14.31 18.20
N CYS A 49 7.93 -13.72 19.39
CA CYS A 49 8.96 -13.64 20.41
C CYS A 49 9.24 -14.97 21.13
N ASP A 50 8.24 -15.83 21.26
CA ASP A 50 8.29 -17.17 21.83
C ASP A 50 8.36 -18.28 20.76
N LYS A 51 8.33 -17.89 19.48
CA LYS A 51 8.61 -18.74 18.31
C LYS A 51 7.59 -19.85 18.11
N ASP A 52 6.33 -19.60 18.46
CA ASP A 52 5.24 -20.54 18.25
C ASP A 52 4.32 -20.13 17.08
N THR A 53 4.47 -18.90 16.58
CA THR A 53 3.65 -18.37 15.47
C THR A 53 4.51 -17.75 14.37
N LEU A 54 4.09 -17.96 13.12
CA LEU A 54 4.67 -17.31 11.95
C LEU A 54 3.70 -16.26 11.39
N LEU A 55 4.20 -15.02 11.24
CA LEU A 55 3.57 -13.99 10.44
C LEU A 55 4.14 -14.04 9.01
N ILE A 56 3.30 -14.39 8.05
CA ILE A 56 3.64 -14.40 6.62
C ILE A 56 2.93 -13.23 5.94
N LYS A 57 3.69 -12.25 5.46
CA LYS A 57 3.17 -11.18 4.60
C LYS A 57 3.18 -11.65 3.15
N VAL A 58 2.10 -11.39 2.42
CA VAL A 58 1.86 -11.91 1.08
C VAL A 58 1.23 -10.89 0.16
N ASN A 59 1.45 -11.04 -1.15
CA ASN A 59 0.69 -10.39 -2.21
C ASN A 59 -0.33 -11.41 -2.77
N PRO A 60 -1.63 -11.26 -2.50
CA PRO A 60 -2.65 -12.16 -3.04
C PRO A 60 -2.84 -11.98 -4.55
N ALA A 61 -3.01 -13.08 -5.29
CA ALA A 61 -3.26 -13.08 -6.73
C ALA A 61 -4.77 -13.09 -7.10
N GLY A 62 -5.62 -12.69 -6.16
CA GLY A 62 -7.08 -12.76 -6.24
C GLY A 62 -7.70 -12.85 -4.84
N PRO A 63 -9.04 -12.98 -4.72
CA PRO A 63 -9.70 -13.03 -3.43
C PRO A 63 -9.19 -14.22 -2.59
N VAL A 64 -8.88 -13.96 -1.32
CA VAL A 64 -8.33 -15.00 -0.43
C VAL A 64 -9.42 -15.97 -0.01
N CYS A 65 -10.64 -15.48 0.22
CA CYS A 65 -11.75 -16.27 0.70
C CYS A 65 -12.42 -17.10 -0.41
N HIS A 66 -12.95 -18.27 -0.03
CA HIS A 66 -13.68 -19.15 -0.93
C HIS A 66 -15.07 -18.62 -1.31
N THR A 67 -15.58 -17.62 -0.58
CA THR A 67 -16.83 -16.91 -0.90
C THR A 67 -16.64 -15.75 -1.87
N GLY A 68 -15.39 -15.50 -2.31
CA GLY A 68 -15.04 -14.38 -3.18
C GLY A 68 -14.72 -13.07 -2.45
N THR A 69 -14.82 -13.02 -1.11
CA THR A 69 -14.39 -11.85 -0.33
C THR A 69 -12.87 -11.77 -0.22
N ASP A 70 -12.36 -10.57 0.03
CA ASP A 70 -10.92 -10.31 0.13
C ASP A 70 -10.29 -11.06 1.32
N THR A 71 -10.86 -10.90 2.52
CA THR A 71 -10.44 -11.65 3.70
C THR A 71 -11.45 -12.73 4.12
N CYS A 72 -11.02 -13.64 5.00
CA CYS A 72 -11.89 -14.65 5.60
C CYS A 72 -12.94 -14.06 6.56
N TRP A 73 -12.80 -12.79 6.93
CA TRP A 73 -13.74 -12.08 7.82
C TRP A 73 -14.73 -11.21 7.06
N GLY A 74 -14.68 -11.21 5.72
CA GLY A 74 -15.54 -10.36 4.90
C GLY A 74 -15.13 -8.88 4.90
N GLU A 75 -13.99 -8.55 5.52
CA GLU A 75 -13.38 -7.23 5.51
C GLU A 75 -12.55 -7.05 4.24
N GLU A 76 -12.46 -5.80 3.76
CA GLU A 76 -11.50 -5.41 2.72
C GLU A 76 -10.13 -5.20 3.39
N ASN A 77 -9.09 -5.81 2.82
CA ASN A 77 -7.71 -5.62 3.27
C ASN A 77 -7.14 -4.35 2.63
N LYS A 78 -7.81 -3.22 2.89
CA LYS A 78 -7.43 -1.88 2.43
C LYS A 78 -7.34 -0.97 3.64
N GLU A 79 -6.18 -0.36 3.81
CA GLU A 79 -6.04 0.80 4.68
C GLU A 79 -6.04 2.04 3.79
N ASP A 80 -6.97 2.96 3.99
CA ASP A 80 -7.07 4.19 3.16
C ASP A 80 -5.77 4.99 3.18
N ILE A 81 -4.99 4.93 4.26
CA ILE A 81 -3.69 5.61 4.32
C ILE A 81 -2.63 4.95 3.42
N MET A 82 -2.73 3.63 3.19
CA MET A 82 -1.83 2.90 2.29
C MET A 82 -2.07 3.29 0.83
N PHE A 83 -3.25 3.83 0.50
CA PHE A 83 -3.51 4.41 -0.81
C PHE A 83 -2.56 5.56 -1.15
N LEU A 84 -2.04 6.32 -0.17
CA LEU A 84 -1.06 7.38 -0.44
C LEU A 84 0.24 6.81 -1.02
N LYS A 85 0.66 5.64 -0.55
CA LYS A 85 1.81 4.92 -1.12
C LYS A 85 1.49 4.43 -2.53
N GLU A 86 0.33 3.83 -2.76
CA GLU A 86 -0.08 3.34 -4.08
C GLU A 86 -0.22 4.48 -5.11
N LEU A 87 -0.77 5.62 -4.68
CA LEU A 87 -0.87 6.84 -5.45
C LEU A 87 0.51 7.34 -5.85
N GLN A 88 1.49 7.32 -4.93
CA GLN A 88 2.85 7.70 -5.28
C GLN A 88 3.53 6.68 -6.19
N ASP A 89 3.35 5.37 -5.98
CA ASP A 89 3.85 4.33 -6.90
C ASP A 89 3.36 4.58 -8.35
N PHE A 90 2.11 5.03 -8.49
CA PHE A 90 1.54 5.41 -9.76
C PHE A 90 2.09 6.72 -10.33
N ILE A 91 2.31 7.74 -9.48
CA ILE A 91 2.92 9.02 -9.88
C ILE A 91 4.38 8.84 -10.30
N ASP A 92 5.15 7.98 -9.63
CA ASP A 92 6.51 7.64 -9.99
C ASP A 92 6.56 7.05 -11.41
N LYS A 93 5.66 6.09 -11.71
CA LYS A 93 5.52 5.55 -13.08
C LYS A 93 5.18 6.64 -14.10
N ARG A 94 4.28 7.57 -13.77
CA ARG A 94 3.96 8.70 -14.66
C ARG A 94 5.13 9.66 -14.87
N HIS A 95 5.97 9.86 -13.86
CA HIS A 95 7.16 10.68 -13.95
C HIS A 95 8.21 10.04 -14.88
N GLU A 96 8.31 8.72 -14.88
CA GLU A 96 9.17 7.98 -15.81
C GLU A 96 8.63 7.96 -17.24
N GLU A 97 7.33 7.67 -17.41
CA GLU A 97 6.71 7.47 -18.73
C GLU A 97 6.30 8.78 -19.42
N MET A 98 6.07 9.85 -18.66
CA MET A 98 5.62 11.17 -19.12
C MET A 98 4.47 11.11 -20.16
N PRO A 99 3.32 10.46 -19.85
CA PRO A 99 2.24 10.30 -20.81
C PRO A 99 1.57 11.62 -21.19
N ALA A 100 1.36 11.86 -22.48
CA ALA A 100 0.70 13.06 -22.99
C ALA A 100 -0.74 13.21 -22.45
N GLY A 101 -1.13 14.45 -22.15
CA GLY A 101 -2.48 14.79 -21.68
C GLY A 101 -2.76 14.50 -20.20
N SER A 102 -1.78 14.00 -19.45
CA SER A 102 -1.89 13.81 -18.00
C SER A 102 -1.63 15.13 -17.25
N TYR A 103 -2.51 15.45 -16.28
CA TYR A 103 -2.31 16.58 -15.36
C TYR A 103 -0.99 16.46 -14.59
N THR A 104 -0.64 15.26 -14.13
CA THR A 104 0.62 15.03 -13.40
C THR A 104 1.84 15.32 -14.29
N THR A 105 1.74 14.99 -15.58
CA THR A 105 2.82 15.24 -16.55
C THR A 105 3.01 16.74 -16.78
N SER A 106 1.92 17.51 -16.91
CA SER A 106 2.03 18.96 -17.07
C SER A 106 2.64 19.66 -15.85
N LEU A 107 2.42 19.13 -14.63
CA LEU A 107 3.08 19.62 -13.42
C LEU A 107 4.61 19.38 -13.47
N PHE A 108 5.04 18.18 -13.87
CA PHE A 108 6.47 17.88 -14.01
C PHE A 108 7.13 18.72 -15.10
N GLU A 109 6.48 18.88 -16.26
CA GLU A 109 6.96 19.74 -17.36
C GLU A 109 7.05 21.21 -16.95
N SER A 110 6.16 21.68 -16.10
CA SER A 110 6.16 23.06 -15.57
C SER A 110 7.29 23.32 -14.56
N GLY A 111 7.98 22.26 -14.10
CA GLY A 111 9.15 22.33 -13.25
C GLY A 111 8.85 22.61 -11.77
N ILE A 112 9.91 22.50 -10.96
CA ILE A 112 9.86 22.50 -9.50
C ILE A 112 9.12 23.72 -8.89
N ASN A 113 9.29 24.91 -9.48
CA ASN A 113 8.67 26.12 -8.95
C ASN A 113 7.14 26.07 -9.06
N LYS A 114 6.60 25.49 -10.14
CA LYS A 114 5.14 25.37 -10.29
C LYS A 114 4.56 24.35 -9.32
N MET A 115 5.25 23.23 -9.11
CA MET A 115 4.86 22.23 -8.12
C MET A 115 4.89 22.80 -6.69
N ALA A 116 5.95 23.51 -6.32
CA ALA A 116 6.06 24.17 -5.02
C ALA A 116 4.99 25.27 -4.83
N GLN A 117 4.69 26.03 -5.89
CA GLN A 117 3.60 27.01 -5.89
C GLN A 117 2.25 26.33 -5.58
N LYS A 118 1.92 25.21 -6.24
CA LYS A 118 0.68 24.47 -5.97
C LYS A 118 0.59 24.03 -4.52
N VAL A 119 1.66 23.46 -3.95
CA VAL A 119 1.70 23.10 -2.52
C VAL A 119 1.38 24.31 -1.62
N GLY A 120 1.93 25.49 -1.94
CA GLY A 120 1.65 26.72 -1.20
C GLY A 120 0.20 27.20 -1.35
N GLU A 121 -0.36 27.15 -2.57
CA GLU A 121 -1.76 27.49 -2.84
C GLU A 121 -2.70 26.61 -2.02
N GLU A 122 -2.56 25.27 -2.13
CA GLU A 122 -3.45 24.34 -1.42
C GLU A 122 -3.32 24.43 0.11
N ALA A 123 -2.12 24.74 0.61
CA ALA A 123 -1.92 24.98 2.04
C ALA A 123 -2.71 26.20 2.54
N VAL A 124 -2.73 27.28 1.75
CA VAL A 124 -3.51 28.48 2.08
C VAL A 124 -5.00 28.20 1.98
N GLU A 125 -5.44 27.50 0.93
CA GLU A 125 -6.85 27.12 0.74
C GLU A 125 -7.34 26.21 1.88
N THR A 126 -6.56 25.20 2.26
CA THR A 126 -6.83 24.33 3.43
C THR A 126 -7.02 25.15 4.71
N VAL A 127 -6.16 26.14 4.98
CA VAL A 127 -6.27 27.01 6.16
C VAL A 127 -7.52 27.89 6.10
N ILE A 128 -7.83 28.45 4.93
CA ILE A 128 -9.04 29.27 4.73
C ILE A 128 -10.28 28.44 5.03
N GLU A 129 -10.36 27.22 4.49
CA GLU A 129 -11.52 26.34 4.67
C GLU A 129 -11.62 25.86 6.14
N ALA A 130 -10.50 25.61 6.82
CA ALA A 130 -10.49 25.29 8.24
C ALA A 130 -11.01 26.43 9.13
N CYS A 131 -10.72 27.68 8.77
CA CYS A 131 -11.10 28.84 9.59
C CYS A 131 -12.51 29.37 9.28
N ASN A 132 -12.90 29.38 8.00
CA ASN A 132 -14.07 30.11 7.53
C ASN A 132 -14.93 29.32 6.52
N GLY A 133 -14.58 28.06 6.24
CA GLY A 133 -15.21 27.25 5.20
C GLY A 133 -16.09 26.13 5.74
N THR A 134 -16.06 25.00 5.03
CA THR A 134 -16.81 23.79 5.42
C THR A 134 -15.88 22.60 5.61
N ASP A 135 -16.29 21.64 6.43
CA ASP A 135 -15.53 20.39 6.64
C ASP A 135 -15.32 19.62 5.33
N GLU A 136 -16.31 19.62 4.43
CA GLU A 136 -16.19 18.97 3.11
C GLU A 136 -15.09 19.61 2.26
N ARG A 137 -15.04 20.95 2.23
CA ARG A 137 -14.02 21.71 1.49
C ARG A 137 -12.66 21.61 2.14
N LEU A 138 -12.59 21.59 3.47
CA LEU A 138 -11.35 21.35 4.22
C LEU A 138 -10.73 20.01 3.83
N ILE A 139 -11.54 18.94 3.77
CA ILE A 139 -11.05 17.62 3.34
C ILE A 139 -10.62 17.64 1.88
N TYR A 140 -11.34 18.35 1.00
CA TYR A 140 -10.99 18.50 -0.41
C TYR A 140 -9.64 19.20 -0.59
N GLU A 141 -9.46 20.40 -0.02
CA GLU A 141 -8.20 21.16 -0.16
C GLU A 141 -7.03 20.47 0.57
N GLY A 142 -7.32 19.81 1.69
CA GLY A 142 -6.35 18.96 2.38
C GLY A 142 -5.87 17.79 1.51
N ALA A 143 -6.77 17.19 0.72
CA ALA A 143 -6.41 16.13 -0.21
C ALA A 143 -5.54 16.66 -1.37
N ASP A 144 -5.89 17.83 -1.93
CA ASP A 144 -5.10 18.47 -2.99
C ASP A 144 -3.71 18.88 -2.49
N LEU A 145 -3.60 19.37 -1.26
CA LEU A 145 -2.31 19.63 -0.60
C LEU A 145 -1.44 18.38 -0.54
N ILE A 146 -2.00 17.25 -0.10
CA ILE A 146 -1.27 15.97 -0.02
C ILE A 146 -0.87 15.49 -1.43
N TYR A 147 -1.78 15.56 -2.41
CA TYR A 147 -1.49 15.21 -3.80
C TYR A 147 -0.29 16.01 -4.35
N HIS A 148 -0.35 17.34 -4.22
CA HIS A 148 0.70 18.22 -4.71
C HIS A 148 2.02 18.05 -3.96
N MET A 149 1.97 17.73 -2.66
CA MET A 149 3.16 17.35 -1.90
C MET A 149 3.78 16.07 -2.44
N ILE A 150 3.00 15.03 -2.72
CA ILE A 150 3.49 13.77 -3.31
C ILE A 150 4.18 14.03 -4.66
N VAL A 151 3.56 14.81 -5.55
CA VAL A 151 4.14 15.16 -6.85
C VAL A 151 5.48 15.90 -6.68
N LEU A 152 5.56 16.84 -5.75
CA LEU A 152 6.81 17.56 -5.44
C LEU A 152 7.89 16.63 -4.88
N LEU A 153 7.54 15.72 -3.97
CA LEU A 153 8.46 14.71 -3.42
C LEU A 153 9.02 13.81 -4.52
N THR A 154 8.16 13.26 -5.38
CA THR A 154 8.58 12.43 -6.52
C THR A 154 9.56 13.19 -7.42
N SER A 155 9.29 14.46 -7.76
CA SER A 155 10.22 15.28 -8.54
C SER A 155 11.59 15.47 -7.88
N LYS A 156 11.63 15.44 -6.54
CA LYS A 156 12.85 15.55 -5.73
C LYS A 156 13.54 14.22 -5.44
N GLY A 157 12.95 13.09 -5.86
CA GLY A 157 13.46 11.75 -5.58
C GLY A 157 13.17 11.25 -4.16
N TYR A 158 12.15 11.81 -3.50
CA TYR A 158 11.70 11.39 -2.17
C TYR A 158 10.29 10.80 -2.23
N ARG A 159 9.90 10.14 -1.15
CA ARG A 159 8.59 9.53 -0.99
C ARG A 159 7.85 9.97 0.26
N ILE A 160 6.54 9.80 0.26
CA ILE A 160 5.67 10.09 1.40
C ILE A 160 6.07 9.23 2.61
N GLU A 161 6.61 8.03 2.38
CA GLU A 161 7.17 7.20 3.44
C GLU A 161 8.41 7.81 4.10
N ASP A 162 9.18 8.68 3.41
CA ASP A 162 10.27 9.45 4.02
C ASP A 162 9.73 10.44 5.06
N LEU A 163 8.65 11.16 4.73
CA LEU A 163 7.99 12.05 5.68
C LEU A 163 7.43 11.26 6.88
N ALA A 164 6.84 10.09 6.63
CA ALA A 164 6.34 9.23 7.68
C ALA A 164 7.46 8.70 8.60
N ARG A 165 8.65 8.41 8.06
CA ARG A 165 9.84 8.02 8.86
C ARG A 165 10.29 9.18 9.75
N GLU A 166 10.44 10.37 9.18
CA GLU A 166 10.81 11.59 9.93
C GLU A 166 9.82 11.87 11.08
N LEU A 167 8.51 11.75 10.84
CA LEU A 167 7.51 11.95 11.89
C LEU A 167 7.59 10.88 13.00
N LYS A 168 7.93 9.63 12.66
CA LYS A 168 8.13 8.57 13.65
C LYS A 168 9.32 8.85 14.56
N GLU A 169 10.42 9.36 14.02
CA GLU A 169 11.60 9.73 14.80
C GLU A 169 11.32 10.85 15.81
N ARG A 170 10.40 11.76 15.50
CA ARG A 170 9.99 12.85 16.42
C ARG A 170 9.03 12.40 17.52
N HIS A 171 8.36 11.27 17.32
CA HIS A 171 7.38 10.74 18.27
C HIS A 171 8.00 9.79 19.30
N SER A 172 9.15 9.19 18.99
CA SER A 172 9.96 8.38 19.90
C SER A 172 10.79 9.22 20.86
#